data_AF-A0A924PM96-F1
#
_entry.id   AF-A0A924PM96-F1
#
_cell.length_a   1.000
_cell.length_b   1.000
_cell.length_c   1.000
_cell.angle_alpha   90.00
_cell.angle_beta   90.00
_cell.angle_gamma   90.00
#
_symmetry.space_group_name_H-M   'P 1'
#
loop_
_entity.id
_entity.type
_entity.pdbx_description
1 polymer ?
#
loop_
_entity_poly.entity_id
_entity_poly.type
_entity_poly.pdbx_seq_one_letter_code
_entity_poly.pdbx_strand_id
1 'polypeptide(L)'
;MKPQDIPTSSNPVIGSHFDEATKALLAPASLDIAKLQNVLGDMMSHKIDYADLYFQYSRSESWGLEEGQVKSGNFSIDQGVG
;
A
#
# COMPACT_ATOMS: atom_id res chain seq x y z
N MET A 1 -29.77 -20.61 -10.56
CA MET A 1 -28.61 -20.07 -9.82
C MET A 1 -27.70 -19.45 -10.88
N LYS A 2 -27.57 -18.11 -10.92
CA LYS A 2 -26.88 -17.41 -12.01
C LYS A 2 -25.36 -17.63 -11.90
N PRO A 3 -24.62 -17.79 -13.03
CA PRO A 3 -23.16 -17.73 -13.00
C PRO A 3 -22.75 -16.35 -12.49
N GLN A 4 -21.84 -16.32 -11.52
CA GLN A 4 -21.22 -15.09 -11.05
C GLN A 4 -20.24 -14.63 -12.14
N ASP A 5 -20.48 -13.44 -12.70
CA ASP A 5 -19.55 -12.80 -13.63
C ASP A 5 -18.25 -12.48 -12.88
N ILE A 6 -17.17 -13.20 -13.21
CA ILE A 6 -15.82 -12.92 -12.72
C ILE A 6 -15.37 -11.61 -13.38
N PRO A 7 -15.07 -10.52 -12.65
CA PRO A 7 -14.63 -9.28 -13.27
C PRO A 7 -13.19 -9.44 -13.76
N THR A 8 -13.02 -9.72 -15.05
CA THR A 8 -11.72 -9.76 -15.77
C THR A 8 -11.23 -8.37 -16.17
N SER A 9 -11.46 -7.34 -15.34
CA SER A 9 -10.92 -6.00 -15.62
C SER A 9 -9.59 -5.83 -14.91
N SER A 10 -8.49 -5.94 -15.67
CA SER A 10 -7.14 -5.53 -15.27
C SER A 10 -7.00 -4.02 -15.04
N ASN A 11 -8.09 -3.26 -15.15
CA ASN A 11 -8.15 -1.84 -14.82
C ASN A 11 -8.86 -1.64 -13.48
N PRO A 12 -8.25 -0.90 -12.55
CA PRO A 12 -8.88 -0.57 -11.28
C PRO A 12 -10.17 0.23 -11.51
N VAL A 13 -11.24 -0.18 -10.82
CA VAL A 13 -12.51 0.55 -10.82
C VAL A 13 -12.29 1.87 -10.10
N ILE A 14 -12.66 3.00 -10.71
CA ILE A 14 -12.55 4.32 -10.09
C ILE A 14 -13.43 4.35 -8.82
N GLY A 15 -12.81 4.59 -7.66
CA GLY A 15 -13.41 4.45 -6.34
C GLY A 15 -13.10 3.13 -5.64
N SER A 16 -12.16 2.34 -6.16
CA SER A 16 -11.71 1.09 -5.54
C SER A 16 -10.66 1.33 -4.46
N HIS A 17 -10.52 0.37 -3.54
CA HIS A 17 -9.43 0.36 -2.56
C HIS A 17 -8.04 0.47 -3.19
N PHE A 18 -7.90 0.08 -4.47
CA PHE A 18 -6.67 0.25 -5.21
C PHE A 18 -6.32 1.71 -5.50
N ASP A 19 -7.32 2.55 -5.79
CA ASP A 19 -7.08 3.98 -6.01
C ASP A 19 -6.65 4.68 -4.72
N GLU A 20 -7.22 4.28 -3.60
CA GLU A 20 -6.84 4.77 -2.29
C GLU A 20 -5.43 4.31 -1.91
N ALA A 21 -5.11 3.03 -2.12
CA ALA A 21 -3.76 2.51 -1.96
C ALA A 21 -2.75 3.23 -2.87
N THR A 22 -3.11 3.50 -4.13
CA THR A 22 -2.24 4.23 -5.07
C THR A 22 -1.94 5.64 -4.56
N LYS A 23 -2.96 6.35 -4.05
CA LYS A 23 -2.79 7.68 -3.48
C LYS A 23 -1.96 7.68 -2.20
N ALA A 24 -2.14 6.68 -1.34
CA ALA A 24 -1.50 6.63 -0.03
C ALA A 24 -0.07 6.05 -0.07
N LEU A 25 0.19 5.08 -0.95
CA LEU A 25 1.41 4.27 -0.94
C LEU A 25 2.33 4.56 -2.13
N LEU A 26 1.78 4.79 -3.33
CA LEU A 26 2.57 4.88 -4.57
C LEU A 26 2.85 6.33 -4.97
N ALA A 27 1.80 7.14 -5.06
CA ALA A 27 1.89 8.54 -5.50
C ALA A 27 2.87 9.39 -4.67
N PRO A 28 2.96 9.26 -3.32
CA PRO A 28 3.92 10.03 -2.52
C PRO A 28 5.38 9.71 -2.85
N ALA A 29 5.67 8.48 -3.25
CA ALA A 29 6.98 8.05 -3.72
C ALA A 29 7.19 8.27 -5.23
N SER A 30 6.26 8.95 -5.91
CA SER A 30 6.23 9.11 -7.37
C SER A 30 6.28 7.76 -8.12
N LEU A 31 5.73 6.71 -7.51
CA LEU A 31 5.59 5.40 -8.14
C LEU A 31 4.28 5.33 -8.92
N ASP A 32 4.34 4.67 -10.07
CA ASP A 32 3.19 4.32 -10.89
C ASP A 32 3.29 2.84 -11.28
N ILE A 33 2.23 2.31 -11.88
CA ILE A 33 2.15 0.89 -12.23
C ILE A 33 3.24 0.48 -13.22
N ALA A 34 3.61 1.37 -14.14
CA ALA A 34 4.65 1.08 -15.13
C ALA A 34 6.03 0.90 -14.45
N LYS A 35 6.36 1.72 -13.45
CA LYS A 35 7.59 1.56 -12.66
C LYS A 35 7.60 0.24 -11.88
N LEU A 36 6.47 -0.14 -11.27
CA LEU A 36 6.36 -1.43 -10.57
C LEU A 36 6.55 -2.61 -11.52
N GLN A 37 5.94 -2.54 -12.71
CA GLN A 37 6.10 -3.56 -13.75
C GLN A 37 7.55 -3.69 -14.22
N ASN A 38 8.26 -2.58 -14.39
CA ASN A 38 9.68 -2.61 -14.77
C ASN A 38 10.54 -3.28 -13.69
N VAL A 39 10.36 -2.92 -12.42
CA VAL A 39 11.11 -3.51 -11.30
C VAL A 39 10.85 -5.02 -11.19
N LEU A 40 9.58 -5.44 -11.25
CA LEU A 40 9.23 -6.86 -11.24
C LEU A 40 9.80 -7.57 -12.47
N GLY A 41 9.76 -6.95 -13.65
CA GLY A 41 10.37 -7.50 -14.87
C GLY A 41 11.88 -7.72 -14.74
N ASP A 42 12.59 -6.74 -14.17
CA ASP A 42 14.02 -6.83 -13.92
C ASP A 42 14.34 -7.95 -12.92
N MET A 43 13.55 -8.11 -11.85
CA MET A 43 13.70 -9.21 -10.91
C MET A 43 13.51 -10.57 -11.60
N MET A 44 12.44 -10.73 -12.38
CA MET A 44 12.13 -11.98 -13.09
C MET A 44 13.19 -12.38 -14.13
N SER A 45 13.98 -11.42 -14.65
CA SER A 45 15.08 -11.70 -15.57
C SER A 45 16.19 -12.59 -14.98
N HIS A 46 16.27 -12.70 -13.65
CA HIS A 46 17.30 -13.45 -12.92
C HIS A 46 16.93 -14.93 -12.66
N LYS A 47 15.97 -15.50 -13.41
CA LYS A 47 15.41 -16.86 -13.17
C LYS A 47 14.78 -17.03 -11.79
N ILE A 48 14.09 -16.00 -11.32
CA ILE A 48 13.28 -16.07 -10.11
C ILE A 48 11.91 -16.61 -10.51
N ASP A 49 11.38 -17.59 -9.78
CA ASP A 49 10.08 -18.20 -10.11
C ASP A 49 8.90 -17.32 -9.66
N TYR A 50 9.09 -16.47 -8.65
CA TYR A 50 8.07 -15.61 -8.08
C TYR A 50 8.68 -14.38 -7.42
N ALA A 51 8.06 -13.22 -7.61
CA ALA A 51 8.37 -11.98 -6.93
C ALA A 51 7.08 -11.18 -6.70
N ASP A 52 6.93 -10.60 -5.51
CA ASP A 52 5.92 -9.62 -5.19
C ASP A 52 6.55 -8.39 -4.52
N LEU A 53 5.76 -7.33 -4.41
CA LEU A 53 6.15 -6.10 -3.72
C LEU A 53 5.09 -5.82 -2.66
N TYR A 54 5.53 -5.65 -1.42
CA TYR A 54 4.64 -5.34 -0.31
C TYR A 54 4.87 -3.90 0.16
N PHE A 55 3.84 -3.07 0.09
CA PHE A 55 3.89 -1.68 0.52
C PHE A 55 3.22 -1.52 1.88
N GLN A 56 3.88 -0.80 2.78
CA GLN A 56 3.38 -0.50 4.11
C GLN A 56 3.36 1.00 4.38
N TYR A 57 2.27 1.44 4.99
CA TYR A 57 2.16 2.74 5.64
C TYR A 57 1.41 2.56 6.96
N SER A 58 2.02 2.99 8.06
CA SER A 58 1.46 2.92 9.41
C SER A 58 1.61 4.25 10.10
N ARG A 59 0.53 4.74 10.70
CA ARG A 59 0.53 5.93 11.55
C ARG A 59 -0.06 5.56 12.89
N SER A 60 0.66 5.86 13.96
CA SER A 60 0.23 5.58 15.33
C SER A 60 0.31 6.85 16.16
N GLU A 61 -0.72 7.04 16.98
CA GLU A 61 -0.82 8.15 17.93
C GLU A 61 -1.20 7.59 19.29
N SER A 62 -0.54 8.07 20.34
CA SER A 62 -0.88 7.71 21.71
C SER A 62 -0.77 8.92 22.63
N TRP A 63 -1.65 8.96 23.62
CA TRP A 63 -1.73 10.03 24.60
C TRP A 63 -1.67 9.44 26.01
N GLY A 64 -0.72 9.89 26.82
CA GLY A 64 -0.61 9.55 28.23
C GLY A 64 -1.41 10.53 29.07
N LEU A 65 -2.40 10.01 29.81
CA LEU A 65 -3.21 10.80 30.74
C LEU A 65 -2.79 10.49 32.18
N GLU A 66 -2.48 11.52 32.96
CA GLU A 66 -2.26 11.42 34.40
C GLU A 66 -3.08 12.51 35.10
N GLU A 67 -3.70 12.17 36.24
CA GLU A 67 -4.51 13.12 37.03
C GLU A 67 -5.62 13.84 36.23
N GLY A 68 -6.16 13.19 35.19
CA GLY A 68 -7.20 13.77 34.34
C GLY A 68 -6.68 14.79 33.31
N GLN A 69 -5.36 14.95 33.18
CA GLN A 69 -4.72 15.84 32.20
C GLN A 69 -3.80 15.05 31.27
N VAL A 70 -3.69 15.51 30.02
CA VAL A 70 -2.72 14.95 29.06
C VAL A 70 -1.32 15.38 29.46
N LYS A 71 -0.46 14.40 29.76
CA LYS A 71 0.91 14.60 30.22
C LYS A 71 1.96 14.26 29.18
N SER A 72 1.63 13.39 28.23
CA SER A 72 2.50 13.05 27.11
C SER A 72 1.69 12.70 25.87
N GLY A 73 2.26 12.98 24.71
CA GLY A 73 1.73 12.57 23.41
C GLY A 73 2.86 12.00 22.58
N ASN A 74 2.61 10.90 21.88
CA ASN A 74 3.53 10.29 20.94
C ASN A 74 2.85 10.15 19.58
N PHE A 75 3.60 10.49 18.54
CA PHE A 75 3.18 10.40 17.15
C PHE A 75 4.29 9.69 16.36
N SER A 76 3.93 8.65 15.63
CA SER A 76 4.91 7.90 14.84
C SER A 76 4.31 7.50 13.50
N ILE A 77 5.08 7.73 12.43
CA ILE A 77 4.78 7.26 11.07
C ILE A 77 5.89 6.31 10.67
N ASP A 78 5.49 5.16 10.13
CA ASP A 78 6.38 4.17 9.53
C ASP A 78 5.90 3.85 8.11
N GLN A 79 6.84 3.73 7.17
CA GLN A 79 6.53 3.46 5.77
C GLN A 79 7.69 2.74 5.08
N GLY A 80 7.38 1.84 4.16
CA GLY A 80 8.39 1.09 3.44
C GLY A 80 7.84 0.16 2.36
N VAL A 81 8.76 -0.46 1.64
CA VAL A 81 8.49 -1.50 0.64
C VAL A 81 9.44 -2.68 0.88
N GLY A 82 8.91 -3.89 0.76
CA GLY A 82 9.64 -5.16 0.87
C GLY A 82 9.43 -6.04 -0.35
#